data_AF-A0A1F6SEY4-F1
#
_entry.id   AF-A0A1F6SEY4-F1
#
_cell.length_a   1.000
_cell.length_b   1.000
_cell.length_c   1.000
_cell.angle_alpha   90.00
_cell.angle_beta   90.00
_cell.angle_gamma   90.00
#
_symmetry.space_group_name_H-M   'P 1'
#
loop_
_entity.id
_entity.type
_entity.pdbx_description
1 polymer ?
#
loop_
_entity_poly.entity_id
_entity_poly.type
_entity_poly.pdbx_seq_one_letter_code
_entity_poly.pdbx_strand_id
1 'polypeptide(L)'
;MKRFVCVRCGYVVASEEALEVCPICGAPKEEFEEVKEQDTSVTSKHLEANWDAETEEVGLYLAFAKKAEEEGLPEVAQTFIKIAVEEGYHAAQIAEIQGKVKSTKENLEWRVEAERGAQKGKKEAAEIALNQGNNDAAEFFNSASKDEGRHAAMFEGLLRRYFS
;
A
#
# COMPACT_ATOMS: atom_id res chain seq x y z
N MET A 1 10.16 26.58 -4.14
CA MET A 1 10.10 26.55 -5.61
C MET A 1 8.68 26.34 -6.08
N LYS A 2 8.09 27.40 -6.64
CA LYS A 2 6.76 27.38 -7.26
C LYS A 2 6.86 26.87 -8.69
N ARG A 3 5.73 26.56 -9.31
CA ARG A 3 5.63 26.25 -10.74
C ARG A 3 4.82 27.32 -11.43
N PHE A 4 5.27 27.76 -12.59
CA PHE A 4 4.56 28.71 -13.44
C PHE A 4 4.33 28.10 -14.81
N VAL A 5 3.15 28.31 -15.39
CA VAL A 5 2.79 27.88 -16.73
C VAL A 5 2.53 29.11 -17.60
N CYS A 6 3.15 29.15 -18.78
CA CYS A 6 2.85 30.16 -19.78
C CYS A 6 1.48 29.87 -20.41
N VAL A 7 0.50 30.76 -20.23
CA VAL A 7 -0.88 30.54 -20.74
C VAL A 7 -0.95 30.55 -22.27
N ARG A 8 0.05 31.13 -22.94
CA ARG A 8 0.12 31.20 -24.40
C ARG A 8 0.56 29.89 -25.05
N CYS A 9 1.54 29.19 -24.46
CA CYS A 9 2.17 28.02 -25.11
C CYS A 9 2.29 26.77 -24.22
N GLY A 10 1.92 26.84 -22.95
CA GLY A 10 1.97 25.72 -22.01
C GLY A 10 3.35 25.41 -21.44
N TYR A 11 4.38 26.22 -21.71
CA TYR A 11 5.71 26.03 -21.11
C TYR A 11 5.64 26.13 -19.58
N VAL A 12 6.18 25.11 -18.88
CA VAL A 12 6.20 25.06 -17.41
C VAL A 12 7.63 25.26 -16.90
N VAL A 13 7.78 26.12 -15.90
CA VAL A 13 9.06 26.40 -15.23
C VAL A 13 8.89 26.30 -13.71
N ALA A 14 9.90 25.74 -13.03
CA ALA A 14 9.97 25.76 -11.58
C ALA A 14 10.95 26.86 -11.12
N SER A 15 10.45 27.87 -10.42
CA SER A 15 11.20 29.06 -10.00
C SER A 15 10.51 29.71 -8.79
N GLU A 16 11.17 30.66 -8.12
CA GLU A 16 10.54 31.43 -7.03
C GLU A 16 9.51 32.44 -7.57
N GLU A 17 9.73 32.98 -8.77
CA GLU A 17 8.83 33.90 -9.48
C GLU A 17 8.70 33.53 -10.96
N ALA A 18 7.63 34.02 -11.62
CA ALA A 18 7.45 33.88 -13.07
C ALA A 18 8.63 34.49 -13.84
N LEU A 19 9.01 33.88 -14.96
CA LEU A 19 10.04 34.41 -15.85
C LEU A 19 9.59 35.71 -16.51
N GLU A 20 10.53 36.63 -16.75
CA GLU A 20 10.24 37.90 -17.44
C GLU A 20 9.74 37.68 -18.88
N VAL A 21 10.28 36.66 -19.57
CA VAL A 21 9.90 36.30 -20.94
C VAL A 21 9.91 34.78 -21.10
N CYS A 22 8.87 34.25 -21.74
CA CYS A 22 8.79 32.83 -22.08
C CYS A 22 9.85 32.45 -23.13
N PRO A 23 10.72 31.46 -22.86
CA PRO A 23 11.78 31.07 -23.79
C PRO A 23 11.26 30.34 -25.04
N ILE A 24 9.98 29.91 -25.04
CA ILE A 24 9.38 29.17 -26.15
C ILE A 24 8.63 30.09 -27.11
N CYS A 25 7.83 31.03 -26.60
CA CYS A 25 6.92 31.84 -27.43
C CYS A 25 7.06 33.36 -27.25
N GLY A 26 7.98 33.81 -26.39
CA GLY A 26 8.19 35.23 -26.14
C GLY A 26 7.07 35.93 -25.37
N ALA A 27 6.12 35.20 -24.77
CA ALA A 27 5.09 35.78 -23.91
C ALA A 27 5.72 36.49 -22.69
N PRO A 28 5.21 37.66 -22.28
CA PRO A 28 5.75 38.40 -21.15
C PRO A 28 5.32 37.78 -19.81
N LYS A 29 5.92 38.24 -18.69
CA LYS A 29 5.70 37.71 -17.32
C LYS A 29 4.23 37.62 -16.92
N GLU A 30 3.40 38.56 -17.39
CA GLU A 30 1.97 38.64 -17.06
C GLU A 30 1.15 37.49 -17.66
N GLU A 31 1.70 36.80 -18.66
CA GLU A 31 1.11 35.61 -19.27
C GLU A 31 1.63 34.30 -18.65
N PHE A 32 2.25 34.37 -17.47
CA PHE A 32 2.52 33.21 -16.64
C PHE A 32 1.53 33.14 -15.47
N GLU A 33 0.94 31.97 -15.27
CA GLU A 33 0.11 31.68 -14.10
C GLU A 33 0.86 30.73 -13.16
N GLU A 34 0.81 31.01 -11.85
CA GLU A 34 1.30 30.07 -10.84
C GLU A 34 0.42 28.83 -10.85
N VAL A 35 1.01 27.66 -11.11
CA VAL A 35 0.36 26.37 -10.97
C VAL A 35 0.15 26.13 -9.49
N LYS A 36 -1.07 26.38 -9.02
CA LYS A 36 -1.47 26.03 -7.65
C LYS A 36 -1.48 24.52 -7.52
N GLU A 37 -0.80 23.99 -6.51
CA GLU A 37 -0.98 22.60 -6.12
C GLU A 37 -2.44 22.42 -5.70
N GLN A 38 -3.10 21.39 -6.23
CA GLN A 38 -4.41 21.00 -5.73
C GLN A 38 -4.21 20.44 -4.32
N ASP A 39 -4.88 21.01 -3.33
CA ASP A 39 -4.95 20.42 -2.01
C ASP A 39 -5.79 19.14 -2.08
N THR A 40 -5.12 18.00 -2.19
CA THR A 40 -5.76 16.69 -2.20
C THR A 40 -5.87 16.09 -0.80
N SER A 41 -5.57 16.82 0.28
CA SER A 41 -5.47 16.27 1.63
C SER A 41 -6.75 15.57 2.11
N VAL A 42 -7.92 16.10 1.75
CA VAL A 42 -9.22 15.49 2.06
C VAL A 42 -9.38 14.17 1.30
N THR A 43 -9.10 14.16 -0.01
CA THR A 43 -9.14 12.95 -0.83
C THR A 43 -8.15 11.91 -0.32
N SER A 44 -6.92 12.30 0.04
CA SER A 44 -5.90 11.40 0.58
C SER A 44 -6.35 10.75 1.90
N LYS A 45 -7.07 11.48 2.77
CA LYS A 45 -7.67 10.92 3.99
C LYS A 45 -8.78 9.91 3.67
N HIS A 46 -9.62 10.19 2.68
CA HIS A 46 -10.63 9.23 2.23
C HIS A 46 -9.97 7.98 1.65
N LEU A 47 -8.93 8.12 0.83
CA LEU A 47 -8.19 6.98 0.29
C LEU A 47 -7.59 6.10 1.40
N GLU A 48 -6.97 6.70 2.43
CA GLU A 48 -6.43 5.90 3.54
C GLU A 48 -7.54 5.20 4.34
N ALA A 49 -8.65 5.89 4.63
CA ALA A 49 -9.78 5.27 5.31
C ALA A 49 -10.41 4.12 4.50
N ASN A 50 -10.44 4.23 3.17
CA ASN A 50 -10.91 3.13 2.31
C ASN A 50 -9.88 2.01 2.29
N TRP A 51 -8.58 2.29 2.20
CA TRP A 51 -7.55 1.25 2.31
C TRP A 51 -7.70 0.41 3.59
N ASP A 52 -7.92 1.05 4.73
CA ASP A 52 -8.14 0.36 6.01
C ASP A 52 -9.41 -0.50 5.97
N ALA A 53 -10.52 0.03 5.47
CA ALA A 53 -11.79 -0.69 5.37
C ALA A 53 -11.70 -1.90 4.42
N GLU A 54 -11.19 -1.70 3.20
CA GLU A 54 -11.05 -2.74 2.18
C GLU A 54 -10.15 -3.89 2.70
N THR A 55 -9.03 -3.57 3.36
CA THR A 55 -8.13 -4.60 3.92
C THR A 55 -8.70 -5.32 5.14
N GLU A 56 -9.53 -4.66 5.96
CA GLU A 56 -10.30 -5.30 7.03
C GLU A 56 -11.33 -6.28 6.46
N GLU A 57 -12.08 -5.87 5.43
CA GLU A 57 -13.11 -6.67 4.78
C GLU A 57 -12.54 -7.97 4.17
N VAL A 58 -11.36 -7.92 3.55
CA VAL A 58 -10.67 -9.14 3.07
C VAL A 58 -10.52 -10.16 4.21
N GLY A 59 -10.05 -9.73 5.38
CA GLY A 59 -9.87 -10.60 6.54
C GLY A 59 -11.19 -11.18 7.05
N LEU A 60 -12.23 -10.36 7.13
CA LEU A 60 -13.57 -10.76 7.57
C LEU A 60 -14.20 -11.75 6.59
N TYR A 61 -14.19 -11.47 5.30
CA TYR A 61 -14.77 -12.37 4.29
C TYR A 61 -14.06 -13.73 4.25
N LEU A 62 -12.74 -13.79 4.43
CA LEU A 62 -12.04 -15.09 4.55
C LEU A 62 -12.46 -15.86 5.81
N ALA A 63 -12.68 -15.18 6.94
CA ALA A 63 -13.19 -15.80 8.15
C ALA A 63 -14.64 -16.30 7.97
N PHE A 64 -15.49 -15.52 7.31
CA PHE A 64 -16.87 -15.90 6.98
C PHE A 64 -16.93 -17.07 6.01
N ALA A 65 -16.03 -17.10 5.02
CA ALA A 65 -15.90 -18.23 4.10
C ALA A 65 -15.60 -19.52 4.84
N LYS A 66 -14.58 -19.52 5.72
CA LYS A 66 -14.25 -20.67 6.55
C LYS A 66 -15.46 -21.12 7.38
N LYS A 67 -16.18 -20.17 7.99
CA LYS A 67 -17.36 -20.49 8.78
C LYS A 67 -18.47 -21.15 7.95
N ALA A 68 -18.71 -20.65 6.74
CA ALA A 68 -19.68 -21.23 5.82
C ALA A 68 -19.29 -22.64 5.36
N GLU A 69 -18.00 -22.93 5.16
CA GLU A 69 -17.53 -24.30 4.88
C GLU A 69 -17.80 -25.26 6.04
N GLU A 70 -17.53 -24.83 7.28
CA GLU A 70 -17.81 -25.61 8.50
C GLU A 70 -19.31 -25.93 8.65
N GLU A 71 -20.18 -25.05 8.15
CA GLU A 71 -21.64 -25.22 8.16
C GLU A 71 -22.17 -26.00 6.95
N GLY A 72 -21.29 -26.43 6.03
CA GLY A 72 -21.68 -27.20 4.84
C GLY A 72 -22.33 -26.35 3.74
N LEU A 73 -22.00 -25.05 3.67
CA LEU A 73 -22.51 -24.10 2.69
C LEU A 73 -21.41 -23.67 1.69
N PRO A 74 -20.94 -24.57 0.81
CA PRO A 74 -19.78 -24.31 -0.05
C PRO A 74 -20.00 -23.16 -1.04
N GLU A 75 -21.22 -22.96 -1.56
CA GLU A 75 -21.50 -21.85 -2.48
C GLU A 75 -21.38 -20.49 -1.78
N VAL A 76 -21.84 -20.40 -0.53
CA VAL A 76 -21.71 -19.19 0.30
C VAL A 76 -20.23 -18.93 0.60
N ALA A 77 -19.48 -19.96 0.96
CA ALA A 77 -18.04 -19.85 1.21
C ALA A 77 -17.28 -19.34 -0.02
N GLN A 78 -17.53 -19.93 -1.19
CA GLN A 78 -16.89 -19.50 -2.43
C GLN A 78 -17.29 -18.07 -2.83
N THR A 79 -18.53 -17.67 -2.53
CA THR A 79 -18.97 -16.29 -2.74
C THR A 79 -18.18 -15.33 -1.87
N PHE A 80 -18.01 -15.63 -0.57
CA PHE A 80 -17.18 -14.80 0.32
C PHE A 80 -15.72 -14.73 -0.13
N ILE A 81 -15.12 -15.84 -0.55
CA ILE A 81 -13.74 -15.84 -1.08
C ILE A 81 -13.63 -14.96 -2.32
N LYS A 82 -14.59 -15.05 -3.24
CA LYS A 82 -14.61 -14.21 -4.44
C LYS A 82 -14.66 -12.73 -4.08
N ILE A 83 -15.55 -12.33 -3.18
CA ILE A 83 -15.66 -10.94 -2.72
C ILE A 83 -14.37 -10.49 -2.04
N ALA A 84 -13.76 -11.33 -1.18
CA ALA A 84 -12.48 -11.01 -0.55
C ALA A 84 -11.37 -10.71 -1.57
N VAL A 85 -11.36 -11.40 -2.72
CA VAL A 85 -10.40 -11.10 -3.80
C VAL A 85 -10.72 -9.78 -4.48
N GLU A 86 -12.01 -9.46 -4.69
CA GLU A 86 -12.47 -8.21 -5.27
C GLU A 86 -12.10 -6.99 -4.39
N GLU A 87 -12.35 -7.04 -3.08
CA GLU A 87 -11.92 -5.98 -2.13
C GLU A 87 -10.39 -5.87 -2.05
N GLY A 88 -9.68 -7.00 -2.16
CA GLY A 88 -8.23 -7.00 -2.30
C GLY A 88 -7.74 -6.22 -3.53
N TYR A 89 -8.48 -6.26 -4.64
CA TYR A 89 -8.17 -5.45 -5.83
C TYR A 89 -8.52 -3.97 -5.64
N HIS A 90 -9.59 -3.63 -4.91
CA HIS A 90 -9.88 -2.25 -4.55
C HIS A 90 -8.75 -1.65 -3.70
N ALA A 91 -8.30 -2.36 -2.66
CA ALA A 91 -7.13 -1.96 -1.88
C ALA A 91 -5.89 -1.78 -2.76
N ALA A 92 -5.59 -2.74 -3.65
CA ALA A 92 -4.45 -2.66 -4.56
C ALA A 92 -4.48 -1.39 -5.43
N GLN A 93 -5.65 -1.04 -5.99
CA GLN A 93 -5.83 0.19 -6.76
C GLN A 93 -5.58 1.45 -5.92
N ILE A 94 -6.01 1.47 -4.66
CA ILE A 94 -5.74 2.59 -3.74
C ILE A 94 -4.24 2.72 -3.46
N ALA A 95 -3.51 1.61 -3.25
CA ALA A 95 -2.06 1.64 -3.08
C ALA A 95 -1.32 2.22 -4.29
N GLU A 96 -1.79 1.92 -5.51
CA GLU A 96 -1.24 2.53 -6.74
C GLU A 96 -1.50 4.03 -6.78
N ILE A 97 -2.73 4.48 -6.51
CA ILE A 97 -3.12 5.90 -6.48
C ILE A 97 -2.27 6.68 -5.46
N GLN A 98 -2.04 6.10 -4.28
CA GLN A 98 -1.25 6.72 -3.22
C GLN A 98 0.27 6.56 -3.42
N GLY A 99 0.72 5.93 -4.52
CA GLY A 99 2.14 5.78 -4.85
C GLY A 99 2.92 4.84 -3.92
N LYS A 100 2.22 3.90 -3.26
CA LYS A 100 2.83 2.88 -2.38
C LYS A 100 3.60 1.82 -3.19
N VAL A 101 3.29 1.65 -4.48
CA VAL A 101 3.94 0.68 -5.39
C VAL A 101 5.19 1.29 -6.05
N LYS A 102 6.35 0.64 -5.91
CA LYS A 102 7.63 1.01 -6.56
C LYS A 102 8.03 -0.04 -7.62
N SER A 103 9.29 -0.06 -8.05
CA SER A 103 9.77 -1.13 -8.93
C SER A 103 9.69 -2.50 -8.25
N THR A 104 9.61 -3.57 -9.03
CA THR A 104 9.55 -4.95 -8.50
C THR A 104 10.72 -5.25 -7.56
N LYS A 105 11.94 -4.78 -7.89
CA LYS A 105 13.12 -4.97 -7.05
C LYS A 105 12.97 -4.26 -5.70
N GLU A 106 12.61 -2.97 -5.73
CA GLU A 106 12.43 -2.17 -4.50
C GLU A 106 11.32 -2.75 -3.61
N ASN A 107 10.20 -3.18 -4.21
CA ASN A 107 9.11 -3.80 -3.46
C ASN A 107 9.55 -5.11 -2.80
N LEU A 108 10.33 -5.96 -3.51
CA LEU A 108 10.86 -7.20 -2.94
C LEU A 108 11.85 -6.93 -1.80
N GLU A 109 12.79 -5.99 -1.97
CA GLU A 109 13.75 -5.59 -0.93
C GLU A 109 13.02 -5.07 0.31
N TRP A 110 12.02 -4.21 0.11
CA TRP A 110 11.18 -3.71 1.19
C TRP A 110 10.42 -4.83 1.91
N ARG A 111 9.82 -5.78 1.16
CA ARG A 111 9.11 -6.91 1.77
C ARG A 111 10.04 -7.83 2.56
N VAL A 112 11.26 -8.12 2.11
CA VAL A 112 12.23 -8.90 2.92
C VAL A 112 12.44 -8.28 4.30
N GLU A 113 12.70 -6.97 4.34
CA GLU A 113 12.93 -6.28 5.60
C GLU A 113 11.67 -6.23 6.47
N ALA A 114 10.52 -5.95 5.86
CA ALA A 114 9.23 -5.93 6.56
C ALA A 114 8.90 -7.30 7.17
N GLU A 115 9.11 -8.40 6.44
CA GLU A 115 8.86 -9.75 6.95
C GLU A 115 9.82 -10.13 8.09
N ARG A 116 11.09 -9.75 8.02
CA ARG A 116 12.05 -9.98 9.12
C ARG A 116 11.68 -9.19 10.38
N GLY A 117 11.24 -7.95 10.21
CA GLY A 117 10.71 -7.13 11.29
C GLY A 117 9.47 -7.76 11.92
N ALA A 118 8.52 -8.21 11.09
CA ALA A 118 7.29 -8.87 11.52
C ALA A 118 7.57 -10.20 12.23
N GLN A 119 8.52 -11.00 11.74
CA GLN A 119 8.96 -12.24 12.39
C GLN A 119 9.39 -11.98 13.84
N LYS A 120 10.26 -10.97 14.03
CA LYS A 120 10.75 -10.58 15.37
C LYS A 120 9.60 -10.10 16.25
N GLY A 121 8.79 -9.17 15.76
CA GLY A 121 7.66 -8.60 16.52
C GLY A 121 6.64 -9.66 16.93
N LYS A 122 6.30 -10.61 16.04
CA LYS A 122 5.39 -11.72 16.35
C LYS A 122 5.98 -12.68 17.37
N LYS A 123 7.30 -12.93 17.36
CA LYS A 123 7.94 -13.74 18.40
C LYS A 123 7.80 -13.09 19.78
N GLU A 124 8.07 -11.78 19.88
CA GLU A 124 7.90 -11.02 21.11
C GLU A 124 6.42 -11.01 21.57
N ALA A 125 5.48 -10.83 20.63
CA ALA A 125 4.05 -10.88 20.93
C ALA A 125 3.60 -12.26 21.45
N ALA A 126 4.16 -13.36 20.94
CA ALA A 126 3.89 -14.70 21.43
C ALA A 126 4.33 -14.90 22.89
N GLU A 127 5.51 -14.39 23.25
CA GLU A 127 6.03 -14.43 24.62
C GLU A 127 5.16 -13.61 25.58
N ILE A 128 4.72 -12.41 25.16
CA ILE A 128 3.81 -11.56 25.92
C ILE A 128 2.46 -12.27 26.15
N ALA A 129 1.86 -12.81 25.08
CA ALA A 129 0.57 -13.50 25.16
C ALA A 129 0.62 -14.71 26.09
N LEU A 130 1.70 -15.50 26.03
CA LEU A 130 1.91 -16.64 26.91
C LEU A 130 2.02 -16.21 28.38
N ASN A 131 2.79 -15.16 28.66
CA ASN A 131 2.94 -14.61 30.01
C ASN A 131 1.63 -14.04 30.58
N GLN A 132 0.70 -13.63 29.72
CA GLN A 132 -0.65 -13.17 30.08
C GLN A 132 -1.68 -14.31 30.18
N GLY A 133 -1.28 -15.56 29.91
CA GLY A 133 -2.17 -16.72 29.90
C GLY A 133 -3.08 -16.81 28.68
N ASN A 134 -2.86 -16.00 27.65
CA ASN A 134 -3.60 -16.07 26.39
C ASN A 134 -2.91 -17.04 25.42
N ASN A 135 -3.16 -18.34 25.63
CA ASN A 135 -2.50 -19.41 24.89
C ASN A 135 -2.86 -19.40 23.39
N ASP A 136 -4.11 -19.08 23.04
CA ASP A 136 -4.56 -19.05 21.64
C ASP A 136 -3.82 -17.95 20.85
N ALA A 137 -3.69 -16.76 21.43
CA ALA A 137 -2.90 -15.69 20.82
C ALA A 137 -1.41 -16.04 20.74
N ALA A 138 -0.87 -16.69 21.78
CA ALA A 138 0.53 -17.13 21.79
C ALA A 138 0.80 -18.15 20.67
N GLU A 139 -0.09 -19.11 20.46
CA GLU A 139 0.01 -20.09 19.39
C GLU A 139 -0.07 -19.43 18.01
N PHE A 140 -1.05 -18.54 17.81
CA PHE A 140 -1.19 -17.76 16.57
C PHE A 140 0.10 -17.00 16.26
N PHE A 141 0.61 -16.19 17.20
CA PHE A 141 1.79 -15.37 16.96
C PHE A 141 3.05 -16.22 16.71
N ASN A 142 3.20 -17.34 17.41
CA ASN A 142 4.33 -18.25 17.20
C ASN A 142 4.28 -18.91 15.82
N SER A 143 3.10 -19.35 15.36
CA SER A 143 2.93 -19.88 14.00
C SER A 143 3.21 -18.80 12.96
N ALA A 144 2.57 -17.64 13.10
CA ALA A 144 2.70 -16.54 12.16
C ALA A 144 4.14 -16.02 12.09
N SER A 145 4.90 -16.02 13.20
CA SER A 145 6.34 -15.66 13.19
C SER A 145 7.16 -16.57 12.28
N LYS A 146 6.88 -17.89 12.29
CA LYS A 146 7.57 -18.84 11.40
C LYS A 146 7.20 -18.61 9.93
N ASP A 147 5.94 -18.26 9.66
CA ASP A 147 5.49 -17.91 8.33
C ASP A 147 6.22 -16.68 7.79
N GLU A 148 6.39 -15.62 8.58
CA GLU A 148 7.13 -14.42 8.11
C GLU A 148 8.60 -14.73 7.81
N GLY A 149 9.24 -15.59 8.61
CA GLY A 149 10.59 -16.07 8.30
C GLY A 149 10.65 -16.83 6.96
N ARG A 150 9.62 -17.64 6.66
CA ARG A 150 9.47 -18.32 5.37
C ARG A 150 9.21 -17.34 4.24
N HIS A 151 8.34 -16.33 4.43
CA HIS A 151 8.05 -15.30 3.44
C HIS A 151 9.29 -14.46 3.10
N ALA A 152 10.06 -14.05 4.10
CA ALA A 152 11.34 -13.37 3.91
C ALA A 152 12.29 -14.19 3.03
N ALA A 153 12.47 -15.48 3.36
CA ALA A 153 13.33 -16.38 2.58
C ALA A 153 12.84 -16.57 1.13
N MET A 154 11.52 -16.59 0.90
CA MET A 154 10.94 -16.63 -0.45
C MET A 154 11.30 -15.39 -1.25
N PHE A 155 11.10 -14.19 -0.70
CA PHE A 155 11.43 -12.93 -1.38
C PHE A 155 12.93 -12.76 -1.63
N GLU A 156 13.77 -13.13 -0.67
CA GLU A 156 15.23 -13.16 -0.86
C GLU A 156 15.65 -14.10 -1.99
N GLY A 157 15.00 -15.27 -2.10
CA GLY A 157 15.24 -16.21 -3.19
C GLY A 157 14.91 -15.60 -4.56
N LEU A 158 13.82 -14.82 -4.65
CA LEU A 158 13.44 -14.11 -5.87
C LEU A 158 14.41 -12.97 -6.21
N LEU A 159 14.83 -12.17 -5.23
CA LEU A 159 15.86 -11.15 -5.41
C LEU A 159 17.16 -11.75 -5.94
N ARG A 160 17.59 -12.87 -5.34
CA ARG A 160 18.78 -13.60 -5.77
C ARG A 160 18.69 -14.12 -7.21
N ARG A 161 17.50 -14.54 -7.62
CA ARG A 161 17.28 -15.14 -8.94
C ARG A 161 17.18 -14.11 -10.07
N TYR A 162 16.58 -12.95 -9.80
CA TYR A 162 16.19 -12.01 -10.85
C TYR A 162 16.88 -10.65 -10.80
N PHE A 163 17.55 -10.29 -9.70
CA PHE A 163 18.06 -8.92 -9.48
C PHE A 163 19.48 -8.86 -8.88
N SER A 164 20.23 -9.98 -8.95
CA SER A 164 21.63 -10.13 -8.50
C SER A 164 22.63 -10.00 -9.63
#